data_AF-A0A2M8N586-F1
#
_entry.id   AF-A0A2M8N586-F1
#
_cell.length_a   1.000
_cell.length_b   1.000
_cell.length_c   1.000
_cell.angle_alpha   90.00
_cell.angle_beta   90.00
_cell.angle_gamma   90.00
#
_symmetry.space_group_name_H-M   'P 1'
#
loop_
_entity.id
_entity.type
_entity.pdbx_description
1 polymer ?
#
loop_
_entity_poly.entity_id
_entity_poly.type
_entity_poly.pdbx_seq_one_letter_code
_entity_poly.pdbx_strand_id
1 'polypeptide(L)'
;PADMIQADPSSFKACIGAARHVIEFLLAIHKEHAKDERSYKLQIREDVLPLVAMIPNYIDQEHFVGVIAAALDVEKTAVRLELTRLLETTHSDDAHETNANGNNMVTTSDTPARKRIDNVRAYLQAVFSLLPNDRKNDVATHFKNITTVDI
;
A
#
# COMPACT_ATOMS: atom_id res chain seq x y z
N PRO A 1 -11.35 6.42 -35.41
CA PRO A 1 -12.44 7.24 -34.83
C PRO A 1 -13.04 8.25 -35.82
N ALA A 2 -12.21 9.05 -36.48
CA ALA A 2 -12.65 10.01 -37.50
C ALA A 2 -13.47 9.33 -38.61
N ASP A 3 -13.01 8.18 -39.11
CA ASP A 3 -13.69 7.44 -40.19
C ASP A 3 -15.06 6.89 -39.76
N MET A 4 -15.18 6.39 -38.52
CA MET A 4 -16.45 5.90 -37.97
C MET A 4 -17.48 7.01 -37.81
N ILE A 5 -17.04 8.19 -37.35
CA ILE A 5 -17.92 9.35 -37.17
C ILE A 5 -18.37 9.90 -38.53
N GLN A 6 -17.48 9.90 -39.53
CA GLN A 6 -17.83 10.29 -40.90
C GLN A 6 -18.83 9.32 -41.54
N ALA A 7 -18.73 8.03 -41.25
CA ALA A 7 -19.65 7.01 -41.77
C ALA A 7 -21.03 7.04 -41.07
N ASP A 8 -21.06 6.95 -39.74
CA ASP A 8 -22.29 7.07 -38.95
C ASP A 8 -22.00 7.51 -37.50
N PRO A 9 -22.35 8.75 -37.12
CA PRO A 9 -22.20 9.24 -35.75
C PRO A 9 -22.97 8.43 -34.69
N SER A 10 -24.08 7.79 -35.06
CA SER A 10 -24.92 7.02 -34.13
C SER A 10 -24.21 5.73 -33.72
N SER A 11 -23.60 5.03 -34.68
CA SER A 11 -22.77 3.86 -34.42
C SER A 11 -21.62 4.16 -33.45
N PHE A 12 -20.96 5.31 -33.60
CA PHE A 12 -19.86 5.72 -32.73
C PHE A 12 -20.34 5.92 -31.28
N LYS A 13 -21.51 6.57 -31.09
CA LYS A 13 -22.11 6.74 -29.77
C LYS A 13 -22.50 5.40 -29.14
N ALA A 14 -23.03 4.47 -29.95
CA ALA A 14 -23.36 3.12 -29.48
C ALA A 14 -22.11 2.36 -29.02
N CYS A 15 -21.00 2.45 -29.77
CA CYS A 15 -19.72 1.86 -29.37
C CYS A 15 -19.19 2.42 -28.04
N ILE A 16 -19.29 3.73 -27.81
CA ILE A 16 -18.89 4.33 -26.53
C ILE A 16 -19.80 3.83 -25.40
N GLY A 17 -21.11 3.75 -25.63
CA GLY A 17 -22.06 3.24 -24.63
C GLY A 17 -21.84 1.77 -24.25
N ALA A 18 -21.24 0.99 -25.15
CA ALA A 18 -20.87 -0.41 -24.94
C ALA A 18 -19.40 -0.59 -24.48
N ALA A 19 -18.73 0.48 -24.07
CA ALA A 19 -17.34 0.39 -23.61
C ALA A 19 -17.23 -0.53 -22.39
N ARG A 20 -16.29 -1.49 -22.47
CA ARG A 20 -16.02 -2.44 -21.39
C ARG A 20 -15.26 -1.77 -20.24
N HIS A 21 -15.45 -2.30 -19.03
CA HIS A 21 -14.67 -1.88 -17.89
C HIS A 21 -13.18 -2.17 -18.08
N VAL A 22 -12.30 -1.33 -17.53
CA VAL A 22 -10.84 -1.46 -17.69
C VAL A 22 -10.32 -2.83 -17.22
N ILE A 23 -10.86 -3.35 -16.11
CA ILE A 23 -10.51 -4.67 -15.57
C ILE A 23 -10.80 -5.78 -16.58
N GLU A 24 -11.99 -5.78 -17.19
CA GLU A 24 -12.38 -6.77 -18.19
C GLU A 24 -11.57 -6.67 -19.48
N PHE A 25 -11.24 -5.45 -19.88
CA PHE A 25 -10.40 -5.19 -21.04
C PHE A 25 -8.99 -5.75 -20.83
N LEU A 26 -8.37 -5.49 -19.67
CA LEU A 26 -7.06 -6.02 -19.33
C LEU A 26 -7.07 -7.55 -19.25
N LEU A 27 -8.09 -8.14 -18.62
CA LEU A 27 -8.26 -9.60 -18.60
C LEU A 27 -8.26 -10.20 -20.02
N ALA A 28 -8.99 -9.56 -20.95
CA ALA A 28 -9.03 -10.01 -22.34
C ALA A 28 -7.67 -9.90 -23.04
N ILE A 29 -6.96 -8.77 -22.87
CA ILE A 29 -5.64 -8.55 -23.48
C ILE A 29 -4.61 -9.54 -22.94
N HIS A 30 -4.54 -9.72 -21.63
CA HIS A 30 -3.59 -10.65 -21.03
C HIS A 30 -3.88 -12.09 -21.46
N LYS A 31 -5.15 -12.45 -21.64
CA LYS A 31 -5.54 -13.78 -22.14
C LYS A 31 -5.09 -14.01 -23.58
N GLU A 32 -5.16 -12.99 -24.42
CA GLU A 32 -4.72 -13.05 -25.82
C GLU A 32 -3.19 -13.14 -25.95
N HIS A 33 -2.45 -12.43 -25.10
CA HIS A 33 -1.00 -12.36 -25.17
C HIS A 33 -0.25 -13.40 -24.33
N ALA A 34 -0.94 -14.06 -23.38
CA ALA A 34 -0.32 -15.06 -22.54
C ALA A 34 0.06 -16.30 -23.34
N LYS A 35 1.30 -16.75 -23.19
CA LYS A 35 1.81 -17.98 -23.82
C LYS A 35 1.25 -19.24 -23.17
N ASP A 36 1.02 -19.18 -21.86
CA ASP A 36 0.52 -20.27 -21.04
C ASP A 36 -0.34 -19.73 -19.88
N GLU A 37 -1.12 -20.62 -19.28
CA GLU A 37 -2.05 -20.29 -18.20
C GLU A 37 -1.33 -19.75 -16.96
N ARG A 38 -0.11 -20.22 -16.71
CA ARG A 38 0.71 -19.75 -15.58
C ARG A 38 1.17 -18.31 -15.77
N SER A 39 1.63 -17.94 -16.97
CA SER A 39 1.99 -16.54 -17.28
C SER A 39 0.76 -15.65 -17.21
N TYR A 40 -0.40 -16.12 -17.67
CA TYR A 40 -1.65 -15.38 -17.55
C TYR A 40 -1.99 -15.06 -16.08
N LYS A 41 -2.00 -16.08 -15.22
CA LYS A 41 -2.26 -15.91 -13.77
C LYS A 41 -1.27 -14.95 -13.10
N LEU A 42 0.01 -14.98 -13.52
CA LEU A 42 1.03 -14.08 -13.01
C LEU A 42 0.78 -12.63 -13.44
N GLN A 43 0.51 -12.40 -14.72
CA GLN A 43 0.23 -11.06 -15.26
C GLN A 43 -1.02 -10.44 -14.63
N ILE A 44 -2.09 -11.23 -14.44
CA ILE A 44 -3.30 -10.74 -13.76
C ILE A 44 -3.01 -10.34 -12.30
N ARG A 45 -2.10 -11.04 -11.62
CA ARG A 45 -1.66 -10.66 -10.27
C ARG A 45 -0.92 -9.32 -10.28
N GLU A 46 -0.06 -9.09 -11.26
CA GLU A 46 0.80 -7.90 -11.30
C GLU A 46 0.05 -6.66 -11.80
N ASP A 47 -0.79 -6.80 -12.81
CA ASP A 47 -1.36 -5.65 -13.53
C ASP A 47 -2.82 -5.36 -13.15
N VAL A 48 -3.62 -6.39 -12.83
CA VAL A 48 -5.08 -6.25 -12.65
C VAL A 48 -5.49 -6.20 -11.19
N LEU A 49 -4.94 -7.08 -10.36
CA LEU A 49 -5.27 -7.15 -8.93
C LEU A 49 -5.02 -5.83 -8.16
N PRO A 50 -3.94 -5.07 -8.41
CA PRO A 50 -3.74 -3.77 -7.76
C PRO A 50 -4.82 -2.73 -8.10
N LEU A 51 -5.36 -2.78 -9.33
CA LEU A 51 -6.46 -1.89 -9.73
C LEU A 51 -7.74 -2.20 -8.95
N VAL A 52 -8.00 -3.49 -8.69
CA VAL A 52 -9.14 -3.91 -7.85
C VAL A 52 -8.96 -3.45 -6.41
N ALA A 53 -7.74 -3.53 -5.87
CA ALA A 53 -7.41 -3.06 -4.51
C ALA A 53 -7.69 -1.56 -4.32
N MET A 54 -7.55 -0.76 -5.39
CA MET A 54 -7.78 0.68 -5.36
C MET A 54 -9.27 1.06 -5.34
N ILE A 55 -10.19 0.14 -5.65
CA ILE A 55 -11.63 0.43 -5.69
C ILE A 55 -12.14 0.62 -4.25
N PRO A 56 -12.69 1.78 -3.88
CA PRO A 56 -13.12 2.02 -2.49
C PRO A 56 -14.40 1.26 -2.10
N ASN A 57 -15.24 0.91 -3.08
CA ASN A 57 -16.50 0.19 -2.85
C ASN A 57 -16.26 -1.32 -2.80
N TYR A 58 -16.53 -1.93 -1.65
CA TYR A 58 -16.40 -3.37 -1.45
C TYR A 58 -17.33 -4.23 -2.32
N ILE A 59 -18.52 -3.72 -2.68
CA ILE A 59 -19.44 -4.44 -3.55
C ILE A 59 -18.85 -4.57 -4.95
N ASP A 60 -18.25 -3.49 -5.46
CA ASP A 60 -17.61 -3.48 -6.77
C ASP A 60 -16.32 -4.30 -6.76
N GLN A 61 -15.53 -4.23 -5.67
CA GLN A 61 -14.40 -5.14 -5.48
C GLN A 61 -14.83 -6.61 -5.56
N GLU A 62 -15.88 -6.99 -4.84
CA GLU A 62 -16.39 -8.36 -4.83
C GLU A 62 -16.92 -8.79 -6.21
N HIS A 63 -17.57 -7.87 -6.94
CA HIS A 63 -17.95 -8.11 -8.33
C HIS A 63 -16.73 -8.47 -9.19
N PHE A 64 -15.69 -7.64 -9.16
CA PHE A 64 -14.47 -7.88 -9.96
C PHE A 64 -13.67 -9.09 -9.48
N VAL A 65 -13.66 -9.41 -8.19
CA VAL A 65 -13.12 -10.68 -7.67
C VAL A 65 -13.82 -11.87 -8.33
N GLY A 66 -15.15 -11.81 -8.46
CA GLY A 66 -15.92 -12.82 -9.18
C GLY A 66 -15.56 -12.93 -10.66
N VAL A 67 -15.43 -11.80 -11.35
CA VAL A 67 -15.03 -11.73 -12.76
C VAL A 67 -13.63 -12.32 -12.98
N ILE A 68 -12.68 -11.97 -12.13
CA ILE A 68 -11.29 -12.47 -12.18
C ILE A 68 -11.25 -13.98 -11.90
N ALA A 69 -11.95 -14.44 -10.86
CA ALA A 69 -12.01 -15.85 -10.51
C ALA A 69 -12.54 -16.71 -11.66
N ALA A 70 -13.61 -16.26 -12.33
CA ALA A 70 -14.15 -16.91 -13.51
C ALA A 70 -13.18 -16.89 -14.71
N ALA A 71 -12.44 -15.79 -14.90
CA ALA A 71 -11.50 -15.66 -16.00
C ALA A 71 -10.24 -16.54 -15.82
N LEU A 72 -9.81 -16.77 -14.58
CA LEU A 72 -8.64 -17.56 -14.21
C LEU A 72 -8.95 -19.04 -13.93
N ASP A 73 -10.23 -19.42 -13.92
CA ASP A 73 -10.73 -20.74 -13.48
C ASP A 73 -10.22 -21.12 -12.09
N VAL A 74 -10.43 -20.22 -11.12
CA VAL A 74 -10.06 -20.41 -9.71
C VAL A 74 -11.20 -20.05 -8.78
N GLU A 75 -11.11 -20.47 -7.53
CA GLU A 75 -12.08 -20.07 -6.51
C GLU A 75 -11.94 -18.59 -6.15
N LYS A 76 -13.06 -17.91 -5.86
CA LYS A 76 -13.07 -16.51 -5.39
C LYS A 76 -12.23 -16.30 -4.14
N THR A 77 -12.20 -17.28 -3.22
CA THR A 77 -11.40 -17.23 -1.99
C THR A 77 -9.91 -17.10 -2.28
N ALA A 78 -9.40 -17.78 -3.32
CA ALA A 78 -8.01 -17.69 -3.74
C ALA A 78 -7.66 -16.28 -4.21
N VAL A 79 -8.54 -15.66 -5.01
CA VAL A 79 -8.37 -14.28 -5.48
C VAL A 79 -8.42 -13.29 -4.31
N ARG A 80 -9.34 -13.48 -3.35
CA ARG A 80 -9.40 -12.65 -2.14
C ARG A 80 -8.13 -12.74 -1.31
N LEU A 81 -7.59 -13.94 -1.14
CA LEU A 81 -6.35 -14.14 -0.37
C LEU A 81 -5.17 -13.38 -1.01
N GLU A 82 -5.06 -13.43 -2.33
CA GLU A 82 -4.03 -12.67 -3.07
C GLU A 82 -4.26 -11.16 -2.96
N LEU A 83 -5.52 -10.70 -3.00
CA LEU A 83 -5.87 -9.29 -2.81
C LEU A 83 -5.49 -8.79 -1.40
N THR A 84 -5.80 -9.57 -0.36
CA THR A 84 -5.41 -9.26 1.03
C THR A 84 -3.89 -9.21 1.17
N ARG A 85 -3.17 -10.17 0.59
CA ARG A 85 -1.70 -10.17 0.59
C ARG A 85 -1.13 -8.89 -0.03
N LEU A 86 -1.70 -8.42 -1.15
CA LEU A 86 -1.25 -7.18 -1.80
C LEU A 86 -1.44 -5.94 -0.94
N LEU A 87 -2.55 -5.87 -0.19
CA LEU A 87 -2.81 -4.79 0.76
C LEU A 87 -1.80 -4.83 1.92
N GLU A 88 -1.49 -6.02 2.43
CA GLU A 88 -0.48 -6.20 3.49
C GLU A 88 0.93 -5.83 3.05
N THR A 89 1.34 -6.19 1.83
CA THR A 89 2.66 -5.82 1.30
C THR A 89 2.79 -4.31 1.12
N THR A 90 1.74 -3.64 0.64
CA THR A 90 1.72 -2.18 0.49
C THR A 90 1.90 -1.46 1.83
N HIS A 91 1.32 -2.01 2.91
CA HIS A 91 1.49 -1.47 4.27
C HIS A 91 2.83 -1.84 4.94
N SER A 92 3.48 -2.91 4.49
CA SER A 92 4.76 -3.38 5.07
C SER A 92 5.95 -2.56 4.57
N ASP A 93 5.87 -2.05 3.33
CA ASP A 93 6.89 -1.17 2.77
C ASP A 93 6.91 0.21 3.43
N ASP A 94 5.76 0.67 3.94
CA ASP A 94 5.65 1.87 4.79
C ASP A 94 6.07 1.62 6.25
N ALA A 95 6.01 0.37 6.72
CA ALA A 95 6.30 -0.02 8.11
C ALA A 95 7.77 -0.36 8.38
N HIS A 96 8.61 -0.46 7.34
CA HIS A 96 10.03 -0.81 7.50
C HIS A 96 10.93 0.32 8.02
N GLU A 97 10.38 1.51 8.32
CA GLU A 97 11.12 2.56 9.01
C GLU A 97 11.02 2.53 10.54
N THR A 98 10.27 1.64 11.19
CA THR A 98 10.32 1.55 12.65
C THR A 98 9.89 0.18 13.14
N ASN A 99 10.82 -0.63 13.70
CA ASN A 99 10.60 -1.34 14.96
C ASN A 99 11.82 -2.19 15.36
N ALA A 100 12.51 -1.74 16.41
CA ALA A 100 13.17 -2.65 17.34
C ALA A 100 12.78 -2.25 18.77
N ASN A 101 11.83 -3.02 19.31
CA ASN A 101 11.66 -3.37 20.72
C ASN A 101 10.86 -2.43 21.65
N GLY A 102 9.59 -2.79 21.86
CA GLY A 102 9.12 -3.22 23.19
C GLY A 102 8.56 -2.18 24.17
N ASN A 103 7.22 -2.19 24.26
CA ASN A 103 6.36 -1.90 25.42
C ASN A 103 5.81 -0.47 25.65
N ASN A 104 4.47 -0.47 25.61
CA ASN A 104 3.49 0.33 26.35
C ASN A 104 2.98 1.67 25.79
N MET A 105 1.64 1.69 25.80
CA MET A 105 0.70 2.82 25.89
C MET A 105 0.45 3.68 24.64
N VAL A 106 -0.78 3.50 24.17
CA VAL A 106 -1.64 4.48 23.48
C VAL A 106 -1.29 5.91 23.90
N THR A 107 -1.09 6.79 22.92
CA THR A 107 -1.75 8.11 22.87
C THR A 107 -1.75 8.62 21.43
N THR A 108 -2.96 8.71 20.90
CA THR A 108 -3.36 9.55 19.76
C THR A 108 -3.07 11.02 20.06
N SER A 109 -2.21 11.69 19.28
CA SER A 109 -2.36 13.10 18.82
C SER A 109 -1.07 13.72 18.23
N ASP A 110 -1.22 14.22 17.00
CA ASP A 110 -0.63 15.45 16.44
C ASP A 110 0.82 15.59 15.97
N THR A 111 0.90 16.10 14.72
CA THR A 111 1.88 17.02 14.12
C THR A 111 3.33 16.53 13.89
N PRO A 112 3.89 16.69 12.67
CA PRO A 112 5.23 16.21 12.29
C PRO A 112 6.41 16.78 13.13
N ALA A 113 6.20 17.87 13.88
CA ALA A 113 7.20 18.45 14.76
C ALA A 113 7.48 17.60 16.03
N ARG A 114 6.46 16.91 16.58
CA ARG A 114 6.62 16.07 17.79
C ARG A 114 7.49 14.84 17.49
N LYS A 115 7.25 14.20 16.33
CA LYS A 115 8.04 13.05 15.84
C LYS A 115 9.56 13.31 15.83
N ARG A 116 10.00 14.54 15.51
CA ARG A 116 11.43 14.89 15.46
C ARG A 116 12.07 14.93 16.85
N ILE A 117 11.37 15.48 17.84
CA ILE A 117 11.87 15.55 19.22
C ILE A 117 11.94 14.16 19.84
N ASP A 118 10.95 13.31 19.54
CA ASP A 118 10.91 11.93 20.01
C ASP A 118 12.07 11.10 19.44
N ASN A 119 12.40 11.28 18.15
CA ASN A 119 13.54 10.63 17.51
C ASN A 119 14.88 11.06 18.12
N VAL A 120 15.05 12.37 18.39
CA VAL A 120 16.26 12.90 19.04
C VAL A 120 16.38 12.35 20.47
N ARG A 121 15.27 12.28 21.21
CA ARG A 121 15.24 11.73 22.56
C ARG A 121 15.61 10.25 22.59
N ALA A 122 15.07 9.45 21.68
CA ALA A 122 15.38 8.03 21.57
C ALA A 122 16.87 7.80 21.26
N TYR A 123 17.43 8.57 20.33
CA TYR A 123 18.86 8.52 20.02
C TYR A 123 19.73 8.88 21.22
N LEU A 124 19.41 9.97 21.94
CA LEU A 124 20.15 10.39 23.13
C LEU A 124 20.10 9.34 24.25
N GLN A 125 18.95 8.67 24.44
CA GLN A 125 18.82 7.59 25.41
C GLN A 125 19.66 6.36 25.04
N ALA A 126 19.65 5.97 23.77
CA ALA A 126 20.48 4.86 23.28
C ALA A 126 21.97 5.16 23.47
N VAL A 127 22.42 6.36 23.10
CA VAL A 127 23.82 6.79 23.27
C VAL A 127 24.21 6.83 24.74
N PHE A 128 23.33 7.32 25.62
CA PHE A 128 23.60 7.34 27.07
C PHE A 128 23.80 5.93 27.64
N SER A 129 23.08 4.93 27.15
CA SER A 129 23.22 3.54 27.60
C SER A 129 24.58 2.93 27.24
N LEU A 130 25.21 3.40 26.15
CA LEU A 130 26.48 2.91 25.64
C LEU A 130 27.72 3.58 26.27
N LEU A 131 27.52 4.65 27.06
CA LEU A 131 28.63 5.34 27.71
C LEU A 131 29.23 4.47 28.83
N PRO A 132 30.57 4.53 29.06
CA PRO A 132 31.19 3.95 30.24
C PRO A 132 30.67 4.64 31.52
N ASN A 133 30.54 3.88 32.62
CA ASN A 133 29.96 4.38 33.87
C ASN A 133 30.66 5.63 34.41
N ASP A 134 31.97 5.77 34.16
CA ASP A 134 32.77 6.91 34.59
C ASP A 134 32.32 8.23 33.93
N ARG A 135 31.80 8.16 32.69
CA ARG A 135 31.30 9.33 31.95
C ARG A 135 29.81 9.57 32.12
N LYS A 136 29.05 8.62 32.69
CA LYS A 136 27.61 8.78 32.91
C LYS A 136 27.31 9.86 33.96
N ASN A 137 28.16 9.97 34.99
CA ASN A 137 28.01 10.97 36.04
C ASN A 137 28.30 12.39 35.53
N ASP A 138 29.30 12.57 34.66
CA ASP A 138 29.62 13.86 34.05
C ASP A 138 28.48 14.36 33.15
N VAL A 139 27.93 13.48 32.32
CA VAL A 139 26.81 13.79 31.43
C VAL A 139 25.52 14.08 32.23
N ALA A 140 25.26 13.31 33.29
CA ALA A 140 24.09 13.54 34.16
C ALA A 140 24.15 14.88 34.90
N THR A 141 25.36 15.36 35.23
CA THR A 141 25.57 16.66 35.88
C THR A 141 25.34 17.81 34.90
N HIS A 142 25.83 17.68 33.65
CA HIS A 142 25.59 18.67 32.60
C HIS A 142 24.12 18.73 32.14
N PHE A 143 23.40 17.60 32.14
CA PHE A 143 21.98 17.58 31.75
C PHE A 143 21.07 18.29 32.77
N LYS A 144 21.35 18.19 34.07
CA LYS A 144 20.61 18.91 35.12
C LYS A 144 20.73 20.44 34.97
N ASN A 145 21.89 20.92 34.53
CA ASN A 145 22.13 22.35 34.35
C ASN A 145 21.39 22.93 33.12
N ILE A 146 21.02 22.09 32.15
CA ILE A 146 20.24 22.51 30.96
C ILE A 146 18.75 22.65 31.29
N THR A 147 18.21 21.83 32.19
CA THR A 147 16.79 21.90 32.61
C THR A 147 16.48 23.07 33.55
N THR A 148 17.50 23.82 34.00
CA THR A 148 17.33 24.96 34.93
C THR A 148 17.38 26.32 34.23
N VAL A 149 17.54 26.36 32.91
CA VAL A 149 17.45 27.61 32.14
C VAL A 149 16.23 27.55 31.23
N ASP A 150 15.19 28.22 31.73
CA ASP A 150 13.96 28.68 31.08
C ASP A 150 13.02 27.65 30.42
N ILE A 151 12.08 27.15 31.24
CA ILE A 151 10.65 27.11 30.92
C ILE A 151 9.93 28.00 31.93
#